data_AF-A0A843GAW6-F1
#
_entry.id   AF-A0A843GAW6-F1
#
_cell.length_a   1.000
_cell.length_b   1.000
_cell.length_c   1.000
_cell.angle_alpha   90.00
_cell.angle_beta   90.00
_cell.angle_gamma   90.00
#
_symmetry.space_group_name_H-M   'P 1'
#
loop_
_entity.id
_entity.type
_entity.pdbx_description
1 polymer ?
#
loop_
_entity_poly.entity_id
_entity_poly.type
_entity_poly.pdbx_seq_one_letter_code
_entity_poly.pdbx_strand_id
1 'polypeptide(L)'
;FKTNQHTDMHIQNANSISELKQYSCYKIKGFVKEKPHIIEGGHMFFTLYDESGEIECGAYEPTKNFRKVVAKLMAGDEIELYGGIGEQNTFNIEKFQVIKLNEFIYRNPICECGKRMTSAGKGKGFKCKSCGNKIESDEKVPEKIERTLINGKFYETPVSARRHLSKPLIRMNLE
;
A
#
# COMPACT_ATOMS: atom_id res chain seq x y z
N PHE A 1 -4.73 -37.86 1.20
CA PHE A 1 -5.95 -37.25 0.61
C PHE A 1 -5.56 -36.38 -0.57
N LYS A 2 -6.37 -36.34 -1.64
CA LYS A 2 -6.29 -35.27 -2.65
C LYS A 2 -7.07 -34.08 -2.13
N THR A 3 -6.48 -32.88 -2.14
CA THR A 3 -7.09 -31.68 -1.57
C THR A 3 -6.96 -30.49 -2.52
N ASN A 4 -7.77 -29.46 -2.32
CA ASN A 4 -7.63 -28.16 -2.97
C ASN A 4 -6.74 -27.19 -2.18
N GLN A 5 -5.94 -27.68 -1.23
CA GLN A 5 -5.06 -26.81 -0.46
C GLN A 5 -4.04 -26.15 -1.39
N HIS A 6 -3.71 -24.89 -1.07
CA HIS A 6 -2.71 -24.12 -1.79
C HIS A 6 -3.03 -23.93 -3.29
N THR A 7 -4.29 -23.62 -3.62
CA THR A 7 -4.77 -23.46 -5.01
C THR A 7 -5.36 -22.10 -5.34
N ASP A 8 -5.61 -21.24 -4.32
CA ASP A 8 -6.41 -20.02 -4.44
C ASP A 8 -7.85 -20.25 -4.96
N MET A 9 -8.40 -21.46 -4.81
CA MET A 9 -9.75 -21.79 -5.29
C MET A 9 -10.85 -20.91 -4.65
N HIS A 10 -10.59 -20.27 -3.51
CA HIS A 10 -11.50 -19.32 -2.86
C HIS A 10 -11.43 -17.89 -3.41
N ILE A 11 -10.40 -17.55 -4.20
CA ILE A 11 -10.15 -16.19 -4.68
C ILE A 11 -10.97 -15.92 -5.94
N GLN A 12 -11.83 -14.90 -5.88
CA GLN A 12 -12.62 -14.42 -7.02
C GLN A 12 -12.00 -13.15 -7.61
N ASN A 13 -12.16 -12.90 -8.90
CA ASN A 13 -11.76 -11.61 -9.47
C ASN A 13 -12.85 -10.57 -9.15
N ALA A 14 -12.44 -9.42 -8.62
CA ALA A 14 -13.28 -8.23 -8.52
C ALA A 14 -12.72 -7.14 -9.44
N ASN A 15 -13.60 -6.47 -10.18
CA ASN A 15 -13.17 -5.39 -11.08
C ASN A 15 -13.07 -4.05 -10.37
N SER A 16 -13.80 -3.90 -9.25
CA SER A 16 -13.80 -2.67 -8.46
C SER A 16 -14.05 -2.95 -6.98
N ILE A 17 -13.65 -2.02 -6.12
CA ILE A 17 -13.84 -2.11 -4.67
C ILE A 17 -15.32 -2.15 -4.29
N SER A 18 -16.19 -1.47 -5.04
CA SER A 18 -17.64 -1.48 -4.80
C SER A 18 -18.30 -2.86 -4.98
N GLU A 19 -17.66 -3.78 -5.71
CA GLU A 19 -18.15 -5.16 -5.90
C GLU A 19 -17.83 -6.08 -4.71
N LEU A 20 -16.94 -5.65 -3.81
CA LEU A 20 -16.48 -6.45 -2.71
C LEU A 20 -17.59 -6.69 -1.69
N LYS A 21 -17.78 -7.96 -1.31
CA LYS A 21 -18.77 -8.36 -0.31
C LYS A 21 -18.10 -8.97 0.90
N GLN A 22 -18.66 -8.68 2.06
CA GLN A 22 -18.31 -9.33 3.31
C GLN A 22 -18.41 -10.86 3.18
N TYR A 23 -17.57 -11.58 3.92
CA TYR A 23 -17.48 -13.05 3.91
C TYR A 23 -17.08 -13.69 2.58
N SER A 24 -16.50 -12.89 1.67
CA SER A 24 -16.00 -13.35 0.38
C SER A 24 -14.50 -13.08 0.24
N CYS A 25 -13.85 -13.79 -0.67
CA CYS A 25 -12.41 -13.67 -0.93
C CYS A 25 -12.16 -13.26 -2.37
N TYR A 26 -11.23 -12.32 -2.54
CA TYR A 26 -11.02 -11.64 -3.82
C TYR A 26 -9.54 -11.44 -4.14
N LYS A 27 -9.32 -11.26 -5.43
CA LYS A 27 -8.18 -10.60 -6.04
C LYS A 27 -8.69 -9.24 -6.54
N ILE A 28 -8.13 -8.15 -6.03
CA ILE A 28 -8.56 -6.78 -6.36
C ILE A 28 -7.35 -5.87 -6.53
N LYS A 29 -7.42 -5.00 -7.54
CA LYS A 29 -6.39 -4.01 -7.86
C LYS A 29 -6.84 -2.64 -7.37
N GLY A 30 -5.91 -1.83 -6.85
CA GLY A 30 -6.20 -0.46 -6.44
C GLY A 30 -4.96 0.30 -6.03
N PHE A 31 -5.17 1.50 -5.50
CA PHE A 31 -4.12 2.39 -5.02
C PHE A 31 -4.12 2.45 -3.51
N VAL A 32 -2.94 2.49 -2.91
CA VAL A 32 -2.81 2.78 -1.49
C VAL A 32 -3.17 4.25 -1.26
N LYS A 33 -4.16 4.53 -0.41
CA LYS A 33 -4.63 5.90 -0.12
C LYS A 33 -3.66 6.67 0.76
N GLU A 34 -3.14 5.98 1.78
CA GLU A 34 -2.32 6.57 2.82
C GLU A 34 -1.26 5.58 3.32
N LYS A 35 -0.28 6.10 4.04
CA LYS A 35 0.79 5.27 4.60
C LYS A 35 0.19 4.27 5.60
N PRO A 36 0.56 2.98 5.55
CA PRO A 36 0.14 2.01 6.54
C PRO A 36 0.53 2.43 7.96
N HIS A 37 -0.37 2.16 8.90
CA HIS A 37 -0.20 2.49 10.30
C HIS A 37 -0.36 1.24 11.18
N ILE A 38 0.28 1.26 12.35
CA ILE A 38 0.20 0.19 13.34
C ILE A 38 -0.78 0.61 14.41
N ILE A 39 -1.66 -0.29 14.81
CA ILE A 39 -2.55 -0.12 15.96
C ILE A 39 -2.10 -0.98 17.15
N GLU A 40 -2.76 -0.81 18.29
CA GLU A 40 -2.55 -1.64 19.47
C GLU A 40 -2.70 -3.14 19.15
N GLY A 41 -1.84 -3.98 19.73
CA GLY A 41 -1.73 -5.40 19.37
C GLY A 41 -0.81 -5.68 18.17
N GLY A 42 -0.28 -4.65 17.50
CA GLY A 42 0.72 -4.80 16.44
C GLY A 42 0.14 -5.17 15.07
N HIS A 43 -1.16 -5.00 14.88
CA HIS A 43 -1.82 -5.13 13.59
C HIS A 43 -1.50 -3.91 12.71
N MET A 44 -1.40 -4.13 11.40
CA MET A 44 -1.10 -3.09 10.43
C MET A 44 -2.27 -2.90 9.48
N PHE A 45 -2.69 -1.65 9.32
CA PHE A 45 -3.81 -1.27 8.46
C PHE A 45 -3.41 -0.20 7.46
N PHE A 46 -4.05 -0.22 6.30
CA PHE A 46 -4.04 0.85 5.32
C PHE A 46 -5.32 0.79 4.48
N THR A 47 -5.63 1.88 3.80
CA THR A 47 -6.80 1.96 2.92
C THR A 47 -6.38 1.75 1.47
N LEU A 48 -7.03 0.82 0.79
CA LEU A 48 -6.96 0.68 -0.67
C LEU A 48 -8.17 1.41 -1.28
N TYR A 49 -7.96 2.13 -2.38
CA TYR A 49 -9.03 2.83 -3.08
C TYR A 49 -8.91 2.70 -4.60
N ASP A 50 -10.05 2.87 -5.26
CA ASP A 50 -10.18 3.03 -6.71
C ASP A 50 -11.28 4.08 -6.98
N GLU A 51 -11.73 4.21 -8.23
CA GLU A 51 -12.78 5.18 -8.59
C GLU A 51 -14.16 4.82 -8.01
N SER A 52 -14.38 3.57 -7.62
CA SER A 52 -15.66 3.07 -7.13
C SER A 52 -15.82 3.20 -5.61
N GLY A 53 -14.72 3.25 -4.87
CA GLY A 53 -14.75 3.35 -3.42
C GLY A 53 -13.42 3.00 -2.76
N GLU A 54 -13.51 2.66 -1.48
CA GLU A 54 -12.35 2.33 -0.66
C GLU A 54 -12.65 1.20 0.33
N ILE A 55 -11.61 0.48 0.71
CA ILE A 55 -11.68 -0.62 1.69
C ILE A 55 -10.43 -0.62 2.58
N GLU A 56 -10.66 -0.79 3.87
CA GLU A 56 -9.58 -0.98 4.83
C GLU A 56 -8.97 -2.37 4.67
N CYS A 57 -7.65 -2.43 4.62
CA CYS A 57 -6.87 -3.64 4.41
C CYS A 57 -5.98 -3.92 5.63
N GLY A 58 -5.99 -5.17 6.10
CA GLY A 58 -5.34 -5.58 7.35
C GLY A 58 -4.26 -6.65 7.15
N ALA A 59 -3.09 -6.41 7.74
CA ALA A 59 -2.06 -7.41 8.00
C ALA A 59 -1.90 -7.58 9.53
N TYR A 60 -2.53 -8.63 10.07
CA TYR A 60 -2.61 -8.85 11.51
C TYR A 60 -1.27 -9.28 12.13
N GLU A 61 -1.11 -9.09 13.44
CA GLU A 61 0.07 -9.50 14.23
C GLU A 61 0.64 -10.88 13.83
N PRO A 62 -0.20 -11.94 13.67
CA PRO A 62 0.30 -13.29 13.36
C PRO A 62 1.04 -13.40 12.03
N THR A 63 0.90 -12.43 11.12
CA THR A 63 1.61 -12.40 9.83
C THR A 63 3.09 -11.96 9.97
N LYS A 64 3.55 -11.60 11.18
CA LYS A 64 4.95 -11.34 11.55
C LYS A 64 5.69 -10.41 10.56
N ASN A 65 6.72 -10.91 9.88
CA ASN A 65 7.56 -10.13 8.96
C ASN A 65 6.78 -9.59 7.75
N PHE A 66 5.63 -10.16 7.40
CA PHE A 66 4.79 -9.63 6.34
C PHE A 66 4.34 -8.20 6.64
N ARG A 67 4.06 -7.86 7.91
CA ARG A 67 3.79 -6.48 8.32
C ARG A 67 4.92 -5.53 7.98
N LYS A 68 6.18 -5.95 8.09
CA LYS A 68 7.34 -5.11 7.70
C LYS A 68 7.40 -4.86 6.19
N VAL A 69 6.83 -5.75 5.38
CA VAL A 69 6.70 -5.56 3.93
C VAL A 69 5.56 -4.58 3.65
N VAL A 70 4.39 -4.80 4.25
CA VAL A 70 3.24 -3.90 4.13
C VAL A 70 3.61 -2.48 4.57
N ALA A 71 4.38 -2.30 5.65
CA ALA A 71 4.84 -1.01 6.16
C ALA A 71 5.60 -0.14 5.15
N LYS A 72 6.13 -0.75 4.09
CA LYS A 72 6.89 -0.06 3.04
C LYS A 72 6.01 0.55 1.97
N LEU A 73 4.73 0.16 1.91
CA LEU A 73 3.74 0.78 1.04
C LEU A 73 3.55 2.26 1.38
N MET A 74 3.14 3.02 0.40
CA MET A 74 2.87 4.44 0.53
C MET A 74 1.70 4.87 -0.34
N ALA A 75 1.16 6.06 -0.04
CA ALA A 75 0.15 6.70 -0.86
C ALA A 75 0.56 6.75 -2.35
N GLY A 76 -0.33 6.29 -3.21
CA GLY A 76 -0.15 6.22 -4.67
C GLY A 76 0.53 4.95 -5.19
N ASP A 77 0.98 4.04 -4.32
CA ASP A 77 1.41 2.71 -4.78
C ASP A 77 0.20 1.96 -5.36
N GLU A 78 0.32 1.47 -6.59
CA GLU A 78 -0.65 0.61 -7.26
C GLU A 78 -0.31 -0.85 -6.95
N ILE A 79 -1.25 -1.55 -6.33
CA ILE A 79 -1.05 -2.92 -5.88
C ILE A 79 -2.26 -3.79 -6.21
N GLU A 80 -2.04 -5.09 -6.21
CA GLU A 80 -3.08 -6.10 -6.38
C GLU A 80 -3.09 -7.01 -5.15
N LEU A 81 -4.18 -6.96 -4.38
CA LEU A 81 -4.35 -7.70 -3.14
C LEU A 81 -5.08 -9.01 -3.38
N TYR A 82 -4.72 -10.02 -2.60
CA TYR A 82 -5.40 -11.31 -2.53
C TYR A 82 -5.72 -11.59 -1.06
N GLY A 83 -6.97 -11.92 -0.78
CA GLY A 83 -7.41 -12.08 0.60
C GLY A 83 -8.90 -12.22 0.76
N GLY A 84 -9.38 -12.09 2.00
CA GLY A 84 -10.78 -12.28 2.35
C GLY A 84 -11.31 -11.20 3.26
N ILE A 85 -12.60 -10.91 3.12
CA ILE A 85 -13.28 -9.91 3.94
C ILE A 85 -14.01 -10.63 5.06
N GLY A 86 -13.63 -10.31 6.30
CA GLY A 86 -14.21 -10.92 7.50
C GLY A 86 -15.42 -10.16 8.04
N GLU A 87 -15.77 -10.47 9.28
CA GLU A 87 -16.86 -9.80 10.01
C GLU A 87 -16.62 -8.30 10.22
N GLN A 88 -15.36 -7.87 10.39
CA GLN A 88 -15.05 -6.45 10.56
C GLN A 88 -15.09 -5.63 9.26
N ASN A 89 -15.46 -6.26 8.14
CA ASN A 89 -15.44 -5.65 6.80
C ASN A 89 -14.06 -5.13 6.35
N THR A 90 -12.99 -5.62 6.99
CA THR A 90 -11.60 -5.42 6.60
C THR A 90 -11.17 -6.49 5.61
N PHE A 91 -10.40 -6.10 4.59
CA PHE A 91 -9.73 -7.01 3.68
C PHE A 91 -8.47 -7.63 4.32
N ASN A 92 -8.53 -8.90 4.68
CA ASN A 92 -7.44 -9.63 5.35
C ASN A 92 -6.47 -10.18 4.30
N ILE A 93 -5.26 -9.62 4.27
CA ILE A 93 -4.30 -9.85 3.19
C ILE A 93 -3.59 -11.21 3.36
N GLU A 94 -3.61 -12.03 2.32
CA GLU A 94 -2.88 -13.30 2.25
C GLU A 94 -1.56 -13.18 1.46
N LYS A 95 -1.59 -12.39 0.38
CA LYS A 95 -0.45 -11.98 -0.46
C LYS A 95 -0.84 -10.73 -1.26
N PHE A 96 0.15 -10.05 -1.86
CA PHE A 96 -0.08 -8.99 -2.83
C PHE A 96 1.01 -8.93 -3.89
N GLN A 97 0.67 -8.36 -5.04
CA GLN A 97 1.62 -7.96 -6.07
C GLN A 97 1.76 -6.44 -6.07
N VAL A 98 2.99 -5.96 -6.19
CA VAL A 98 3.23 -4.56 -6.52
C VAL A 98 3.06 -4.40 -8.03
N ILE A 99 2.09 -3.62 -8.48
CA ILE A 99 1.91 -3.32 -9.89
C ILE A 99 2.83 -2.17 -10.28
N LYS A 100 2.74 -1.06 -9.54
CA LYS A 100 3.54 0.13 -9.79
C LYS A 100 3.74 0.93 -8.50
N LEU A 101 4.99 1.20 -8.16
CA LEU A 101 5.34 2.02 -7.01
C LEU A 101 5.27 3.51 -7.34
N ASN A 102 4.83 4.29 -6.36
CA ASN A 102 5.05 5.72 -6.37
C ASN A 102 6.53 6.02 -6.03
N GLU A 103 7.27 6.52 -7.02
CA GLU A 103 8.70 6.86 -6.89
C GLU A 103 8.95 8.30 -6.46
N PHE A 104 7.91 9.13 -6.35
CA PHE A 104 8.04 10.56 -6.11
C PHE A 104 7.23 11.00 -4.89
N ILE A 105 7.85 11.87 -4.08
CA ILE A 105 7.14 12.61 -3.05
C ILE A 105 7.28 14.10 -3.32
N TYR A 106 6.22 14.84 -3.06
CA TYR A 106 6.20 16.28 -3.29
C TYR A 106 6.60 17.02 -2.02
N ARG A 107 7.69 17.78 -2.08
CA ARG A 107 8.25 18.52 -0.96
C ARG A 107 8.40 20.00 -1.30
N ASN A 108 8.56 20.83 -0.28
CA ASN A 108 8.87 22.23 -0.49
C ASN A 108 10.21 22.38 -1.23
N PRO A 109 10.37 23.43 -2.05
CA PRO A 109 11.61 23.69 -2.78
C PRO A 109 12.80 23.91 -1.86
N ILE A 110 13.99 23.68 -2.41
CA ILE A 110 15.28 24.00 -1.78
C ILE A 110 15.66 25.43 -2.17
N CYS A 111 15.99 26.25 -1.18
CA CYS A 111 16.51 27.59 -1.41
C CYS A 111 17.93 27.52 -1.98
N GLU A 112 18.37 28.55 -2.71
CA GLU A 112 19.76 28.71 -3.17
C GLU A 112 20.82 28.53 -2.07
N CYS A 113 20.48 28.84 -0.80
CA CYS A 113 21.36 28.61 0.34
C CYS A 113 21.42 27.13 0.81
N GLY A 114 20.82 26.19 0.06
CA GLY A 114 20.78 24.76 0.34
C GLY A 114 19.73 24.31 1.37
N LYS A 115 19.00 25.23 2.01
CA LYS A 115 18.00 24.88 3.02
C LYS A 115 16.60 24.70 2.43
N ARG A 116 15.86 23.72 2.94
CA ARG A 116 14.45 23.49 2.60
C ARG A 116 13.61 24.70 3.00
N MET A 117 12.80 25.21 2.09
CA MET A 117 11.92 26.34 2.36
C MET A 117 10.67 25.91 3.13
N THR A 118 10.04 26.85 3.84
CA THR A 118 8.77 26.66 4.55
C THR A 118 7.64 27.39 3.82
N SER A 119 6.39 26.96 3.97
CA SER A 119 5.25 27.70 3.40
C SER A 119 5.20 29.13 3.96
N ALA A 120 4.90 30.10 3.10
CA ALA A 120 4.70 31.50 3.47
C ALA A 120 3.22 31.85 3.76
N GLY A 121 2.34 30.84 3.75
CA GLY A 121 0.89 30.97 3.83
C GLY A 121 0.20 30.49 2.57
N LYS A 122 -1.12 30.27 2.65
CA LYS A 122 -1.95 29.86 1.50
C LYS A 122 -1.85 30.91 0.38
N GLY A 123 -1.48 30.51 -0.84
CA GLY A 123 -1.41 31.43 -1.98
C GLY A 123 -0.17 32.32 -2.00
N LYS A 124 0.84 32.06 -1.16
CA LYS A 124 1.99 32.97 -0.93
C LYS A 124 3.33 32.30 -1.22
N GLY A 125 3.31 31.05 -1.69
CA GLY A 125 4.48 30.25 -2.00
C GLY A 125 5.31 29.89 -0.78
N PHE A 126 6.63 29.95 -0.93
CA PHE A 126 7.60 29.47 0.05
C PHE A 126 8.57 30.57 0.48
N LYS A 127 8.98 30.53 1.75
CA LYS A 127 9.99 31.41 2.34
C LYS A 127 11.12 30.61 2.99
N CYS A 128 12.35 30.99 2.73
CA CYS A 128 13.51 30.48 3.45
C CYS A 128 13.65 31.18 4.80
N LYS A 129 13.67 30.41 5.90
CA LYS A 129 13.86 30.97 7.25
C LYS A 129 15.27 31.51 7.51
N SER A 130 16.27 31.10 6.71
CA SER A 130 17.67 31.48 6.95
C SER A 130 18.14 32.70 6.17
N CYS A 131 17.82 32.79 4.87
CA CYS A 131 18.22 33.95 4.04
C CYS A 131 17.06 34.92 3.79
N GLY A 132 15.80 34.52 4.03
CA GLY A 132 14.63 35.35 3.75
C GLY A 132 14.11 35.29 2.32
N ASN A 133 14.82 34.64 1.39
CA ASN A 133 14.40 34.45 0.00
C ASN A 133 12.99 33.85 -0.09
N LYS A 134 12.26 34.22 -1.14
CA LYS A 134 10.89 33.77 -1.40
C LYS A 134 10.76 33.20 -2.80
N ILE A 135 9.91 32.20 -2.92
CA ILE A 135 9.40 31.68 -4.18
C ILE A 135 7.90 31.91 -4.16
N GLU A 136 7.34 32.55 -5.19
CA GLU A 136 5.92 32.90 -5.23
C GLU A 136 5.01 31.72 -5.57
N SER A 137 5.53 30.70 -6.26
CA SER A 137 4.80 29.47 -6.56
C SER A 137 4.52 28.66 -5.29
N ASP A 138 3.29 28.14 -5.17
CA ASP A 138 2.88 27.17 -4.15
C ASP A 138 3.17 25.72 -4.54
N GLU A 139 3.73 25.49 -5.73
CA GLU A 139 4.01 24.15 -6.24
C GLU A 139 5.16 23.51 -5.47
N LYS A 140 4.87 22.34 -4.88
CA LYS A 140 5.90 21.48 -4.33
C LYS A 140 6.69 20.84 -5.45
N VAL A 141 7.98 20.67 -5.22
CA VAL A 141 8.88 20.01 -6.16
C VAL A 141 8.84 18.48 -5.95
N PRO A 142 8.83 17.69 -7.04
CA PRO A 142 8.95 16.24 -6.94
C PRO A 142 10.38 15.86 -6.52
N GLU A 143 10.49 15.01 -5.51
CA GLU A 143 11.73 14.42 -5.05
C GLU A 143 11.63 12.90 -5.25
N LYS A 144 12.54 12.35 -6.06
CA LYS A 144 12.62 10.90 -6.26
C LYS A 144 13.08 10.24 -4.96
N ILE A 145 12.42 9.14 -4.60
CA ILE A 145 12.77 8.34 -3.42
C ILE A 145 13.18 6.94 -3.83
N GLU A 146 14.08 6.37 -3.04
CA GLU A 146 14.43 4.96 -3.16
C GLU A 146 13.35 4.11 -2.52
N ARG A 147 12.91 3.08 -3.25
CA ARG A 147 11.91 2.11 -2.79
C ARG A 147 12.60 0.76 -2.59
N THR A 148 12.23 0.06 -1.52
CA THR A 148 12.73 -1.32 -1.26
C THR A 148 11.76 -2.40 -1.73
N LEU A 149 10.54 -2.02 -2.09
CA LEU A 149 9.63 -2.87 -2.84
C LEU A 149 10.02 -2.86 -4.32
N ILE A 150 9.61 -3.87 -5.08
CA ILE A 150 9.99 -4.05 -6.49
C ILE A 150 8.71 -4.16 -7.33
N ASN A 151 8.62 -3.38 -8.41
CA ASN A 151 7.52 -3.47 -9.37
C ASN A 151 7.41 -4.89 -9.95
N GLY A 152 6.19 -5.38 -10.13
CA GLY A 152 5.90 -6.74 -10.59
C GLY A 152 6.07 -7.83 -9.54
N LYS A 153 6.74 -7.56 -8.41
CA LYS A 153 7.06 -8.60 -7.42
C LYS A 153 5.86 -8.93 -6.52
N PHE A 154 5.71 -10.23 -6.23
CA PHE A 154 4.79 -10.74 -5.24
C PHE A 154 5.42 -10.82 -3.84
N TYR A 155 4.58 -10.62 -2.84
CA TYR A 155 4.89 -10.76 -1.42
C TYR A 155 3.77 -11.53 -0.73
N GLU A 156 4.09 -12.53 0.10
CA GLU A 156 3.11 -13.36 0.80
C GLU A 156 3.33 -13.40 2.32
N THR A 157 2.28 -13.76 3.04
CA THR A 157 2.36 -14.10 4.47
C THR A 157 3.33 -15.28 4.72
N PRO A 158 3.97 -15.36 5.91
CA PRO A 158 4.85 -16.48 6.24
C PRO A 158 4.06 -17.80 6.30
N VAL A 159 4.77 -18.92 6.15
CA VAL A 159 4.18 -20.28 6.21
C VAL A 159 3.32 -20.49 7.46
N SER A 160 3.74 -19.97 8.61
CA SER A 160 3.03 -20.07 9.89
C SER A 160 1.67 -19.35 9.92
N ALA A 161 1.43 -18.41 9.01
CA ALA A 161 0.20 -17.64 8.89
C ALA A 161 -0.58 -17.96 7.60
N ARG A 162 -0.11 -18.94 6.82
CA ARG A 162 -0.74 -19.31 5.55
C ARG A 162 -2.07 -20.00 5.80
N ARG A 163 -3.12 -19.54 5.13
CA ARG A 163 -4.43 -20.20 5.15
C ARG A 163 -4.41 -21.43 4.24
N HIS A 164 -5.27 -22.41 4.52
CA HIS A 164 -5.29 -23.70 3.81
C HIS A 164 -5.37 -23.59 2.28
N LEU A 165 -6.14 -22.63 1.77
CA LEU A 165 -6.37 -22.49 0.33
C LEU A 165 -5.38 -21.55 -0.36
N SER A 166 -4.69 -20.68 0.38
CA SER A 166 -3.75 -19.69 -0.17
C SER A 166 -2.61 -20.37 -0.94
N LYS A 167 -2.57 -20.17 -2.25
CA LYS A 167 -1.51 -20.69 -3.13
C LYS A 167 -0.18 -20.00 -2.83
N PRO A 168 0.87 -20.72 -2.40
CA PRO A 168 2.13 -20.08 -2.10
C PRO A 168 2.85 -19.64 -3.37
N LEU A 169 3.68 -18.59 -3.30
CA LEU A 169 4.43 -18.05 -4.45
C LEU A 169 5.27 -19.12 -5.15
N ILE A 170 5.84 -20.08 -4.42
CA ILE A 170 6.63 -21.20 -4.98
C ILE A 170 5.83 -22.11 -5.94
N ARG A 171 4.49 -22.02 -5.92
CA ARG A 171 3.58 -22.76 -6.82
C ARG A 171 2.95 -21.87 -7.87
N MET A 172 3.31 -20.59 -7.93
CA MET A 172 2.88 -19.67 -8.96
C MET A 172 3.91 -19.68 -10.09
N ASN A 173 3.45 -19.72 -11.34
CA ASN A 173 4.31 -19.56 -12.51
C ASN A 173 4.60 -18.06 -12.66
N LEU A 174 5.51 -17.56 -11.82
CA LEU A 174 5.99 -16.19 -11.87
C LEU A 174 7.23 -16.15 -12.77
N GLU A 175 7.33 -15.12 -13.61
CA GLU A 175 8.53 -14.82 -14.41
C GLU A 175 9.63 -14.19 -13.54
#